data_AF-A0A9R1RMC0-F1
#
_entry.id   AF-A0A9R1RMC0-F1
#
_cell.length_a   1.000
_cell.length_b   1.000
_cell.length_c   1.000
_cell.angle_alpha   90.00
_cell.angle_beta   90.00
_cell.angle_gamma   90.00
#
_symmetry.space_group_name_H-M   'P 1'
#
loop_
_entity.id
_entity.type
_entity.pdbx_description
1 polymer ?
#
loop_
_entity_poly.entity_id
_entity_poly.type
_entity_poly.pdbx_seq_one_letter_code
_entity_poly.pdbx_strand_id
1 'polypeptide(L)'
;MCYFLQKEIALYTASKANLEFSQFNIDDDVDPLFKEYWCKRLHPKNVAEKVYRQPPLRISLRSGRLNKQDFKFTKHQTSLLLAADSIGKKIQYNCRGFLPNQRQYRMAGLAAIEIAQKVSKAWRFLRNPKNSAKLVRRRDKHNMSVNRGGYCSTSTLSAGSPTSSPSEERVSSGISLSWQDVYNIAVKWRQISEPCDPVVWVNKLSEEFNSGFGSHTPLLLGQAKIVRYYPYYLRTLEAAKTIMLDLKYVNNAEDRAIFLTDIEKLKKIEVASSCSDLYNVVGETYWVATRCDSIAFQGRRLEGTRITTQNVGKTGFDFAIRTPCTPSRWEEYQEEMTAAWEAICEAYCSDPNPTRDSNALDAVKAAILRMTYYWYNFMPLSRGSSVVGYVVLLGLFLAASMDVTASIPPGVQVDWEAILSPDPGTFVDAVKPWLYPSVKMSKSLKDYADVSVAFGTTGSVVAALTSADT
;
A
#
# COMPACT_ATOMS: atom_id res chain seq x y z
N MET A 1 21.54 1.04 18.04
CA MET A 1 21.33 0.12 16.91
C MET A 1 20.65 0.80 15.72
N CYS A 2 19.43 1.35 15.87
CA CYS A 2 18.74 2.12 14.81
C CYS A 2 19.43 3.42 14.36
N TYR A 3 20.35 3.98 15.16
CA TYR A 3 20.96 5.29 14.89
C TYR A 3 21.70 5.36 13.54
N PHE A 4 22.45 4.31 13.17
CA PHE A 4 23.17 4.30 11.89
C PHE A 4 22.20 4.37 10.71
N LEU A 5 21.22 3.47 10.66
CA LEU A 5 20.27 3.38 9.55
C LEU A 5 19.41 4.66 9.44
N GLN A 6 18.95 5.19 10.59
CA GLN A 6 18.20 6.45 10.61
C GLN A 6 19.04 7.65 10.18
N LYS A 7 20.33 7.69 10.57
CA LYS A 7 21.26 8.73 10.14
C LYS A 7 21.45 8.71 8.62
N GLU A 8 21.67 7.54 8.03
CA GLU A 8 21.85 7.43 6.57
C GLU A 8 20.61 7.89 5.81
N ILE A 9 19.40 7.50 6.24
CA ILE A 9 18.15 8.00 5.62
C ILE A 9 18.00 9.52 5.78
N ALA A 10 18.33 10.08 6.95
CA ALA A 10 18.30 11.53 7.15
C ALA A 10 19.30 12.27 6.23
N LEU A 11 20.49 11.69 6.02
CA LEU A 11 21.50 12.23 5.10
C LEU A 11 21.05 12.14 3.63
N TYR A 12 20.37 11.05 3.26
CA TYR A 12 19.73 10.91 1.95
C TYR A 12 18.65 11.98 1.74
N THR A 13 17.74 12.18 2.69
CA THR A 13 16.73 13.24 2.59
C THR A 13 17.38 14.62 2.48
N ALA A 14 18.45 14.88 3.24
CA ALA A 14 19.19 16.13 3.18
C ALA A 14 19.89 16.34 1.82
N SER A 15 20.44 15.30 1.20
CA SER A 15 21.12 15.41 -0.10
C SER A 15 20.15 15.71 -1.25
N LYS A 16 18.86 15.38 -1.08
CA LYS A 16 17.79 15.65 -2.03
C LYS A 16 17.09 17.00 -1.80
N ALA A 17 17.42 17.76 -0.75
CA ALA A 17 16.65 18.92 -0.31
C ALA A 17 16.37 19.98 -1.40
N ASN A 18 17.34 20.25 -2.29
CA ASN A 18 17.20 21.26 -3.36
C ASN A 18 16.78 20.68 -4.70
N LEU A 19 16.63 19.36 -4.79
CA LEU A 19 16.11 18.71 -5.98
C LEU A 19 14.58 18.80 -5.98
N GLU A 20 14.01 18.67 -7.18
CA GLU A 20 12.57 18.53 -7.31
C GLU A 20 12.07 17.33 -6.51
N PHE A 21 10.92 17.46 -5.86
CA PHE A 21 10.34 16.36 -5.09
C PHE A 21 9.93 15.17 -5.97
N SER A 22 9.84 15.36 -7.28
CA SER A 22 9.71 14.29 -8.28
C SER A 22 10.91 13.32 -8.26
N GLN A 23 12.10 13.78 -7.83
CA GLN A 23 13.36 13.02 -7.82
C GLN A 23 13.65 12.35 -6.46
N PHE A 24 12.75 12.48 -5.48
CA PHE A 24 12.88 11.78 -4.21
C PHE A 24 12.35 10.35 -4.36
N ASN A 25 13.24 9.36 -4.33
CA ASN A 25 12.89 7.95 -4.55
C ASN A 25 13.73 7.01 -3.67
N ILE A 26 13.26 6.73 -2.44
CA ILE A 26 13.97 5.80 -1.53
C ILE A 26 14.06 4.39 -2.14
N ASP A 27 13.04 3.95 -2.86
CA ASP A 27 12.96 2.58 -3.34
C ASP A 27 14.02 2.27 -4.40
N ASP A 28 14.34 3.20 -5.30
CA ASP A 28 15.35 2.96 -6.33
C ASP A 28 16.74 3.53 -5.94
N ASP A 29 16.81 4.59 -5.13
CA ASP A 29 18.10 5.24 -4.80
C ASP A 29 18.84 4.57 -3.63
N VAL A 30 18.14 3.87 -2.74
CA VAL A 30 18.73 3.25 -1.54
C VAL A 30 18.91 1.75 -1.77
N ASP A 31 20.09 1.26 -1.42
CA ASP A 31 20.50 -0.14 -1.60
C ASP A 31 19.48 -1.13 -0.99
N PRO A 32 19.07 -2.18 -1.74
CA PRO A 32 18.12 -3.18 -1.26
C PRO A 32 18.50 -3.87 0.06
N LEU A 33 19.78 -4.19 0.27
CA LEU A 33 20.27 -4.81 1.50
C LEU A 33 20.19 -3.83 2.67
N PHE A 34 20.50 -2.55 2.44
CA PHE A 34 20.29 -1.50 3.46
C PHE A 34 18.82 -1.41 3.86
N LYS A 35 17.90 -1.34 2.89
CA LYS A 35 16.46 -1.24 3.14
C LYS A 35 15.96 -2.45 3.92
N GLU A 36 16.44 -3.65 3.62
CA GLU A 36 16.09 -4.84 4.38
C GLU A 36 16.54 -4.75 5.84
N TYR A 37 17.80 -4.38 6.08
CA TYR A 37 18.33 -4.22 7.45
C TYR A 37 17.55 -3.16 8.22
N TRP A 38 17.12 -2.09 7.53
CA TRP A 38 16.28 -1.05 8.10
C TRP A 38 14.88 -1.56 8.45
N CYS A 39 14.23 -2.32 7.56
CA CYS A 39 12.91 -2.92 7.78
C CYS A 39 12.93 -3.93 8.94
N LYS A 40 13.89 -4.86 8.93
CA LYS A 40 14.05 -5.93 9.93
C LYS A 40 14.72 -5.45 11.23
N ARG A 41 15.18 -4.19 11.29
CA ARG A 41 15.90 -3.59 12.44
C ARG A 41 17.15 -4.41 12.84
N LEU A 42 17.86 -4.94 11.85
CA LEU A 42 19.05 -5.78 12.06
C LEU A 42 20.27 -4.95 12.49
N HIS A 43 21.28 -5.63 13.04
CA HIS A 43 22.54 -4.97 13.42
C HIS A 43 23.27 -4.45 12.17
N PRO A 44 23.69 -3.17 12.11
CA PRO A 44 24.22 -2.58 10.89
C PRO A 44 25.64 -3.05 10.51
N LYS A 45 26.31 -3.86 11.34
CA LYS A 45 27.71 -4.31 11.11
C LYS A 45 27.93 -4.87 9.71
N ASN A 46 27.01 -5.71 9.22
CA ASN A 46 27.17 -6.39 7.94
C ASN A 46 26.79 -5.51 6.73
N VAL A 47 26.10 -4.39 6.96
CA VAL A 47 25.65 -3.49 5.90
C VAL A 47 26.54 -2.24 5.81
N ALA A 48 27.02 -1.72 6.94
CA ALA A 48 27.77 -0.46 7.03
C ALA A 48 29.10 -0.44 6.28
N GLU A 49 29.64 -1.61 5.91
CA GLU A 49 30.85 -1.79 5.09
C GLU A 49 30.53 -2.16 3.63
N LYS A 50 29.33 -2.70 3.37
CA LYS A 50 28.92 -3.23 2.06
C LYS A 50 28.11 -2.24 1.23
N VAL A 51 27.36 -1.35 1.85
CA VAL A 51 26.52 -0.38 1.14
C VAL A 51 27.16 1.01 1.10
N TYR A 52 26.86 1.73 0.03
CA TYR A 52 27.29 3.11 -0.15
C TYR A 52 26.75 4.00 0.98
N ARG A 53 27.63 4.73 1.66
CA ARG A 53 27.26 5.69 2.70
C ARG A 53 26.84 7.01 2.10
N GLN A 54 25.79 7.59 2.65
CA GLN A 54 25.32 8.89 2.24
C GLN A 54 26.35 9.97 2.58
N PRO A 55 26.50 11.00 1.73
CA PRO A 55 27.46 12.06 1.99
C PRO A 55 27.24 12.70 3.37
N PRO A 56 28.31 13.13 4.07
CA PRO A 56 28.18 13.85 5.33
C PRO A 56 27.30 15.09 5.18
N LEU A 57 26.56 15.44 6.24
CA LEU A 57 25.58 16.53 6.22
C LEU A 57 26.14 17.85 5.67
N ARG A 58 27.40 18.19 5.99
CA ARG A 58 28.07 19.39 5.46
C ARG A 58 28.12 19.39 3.93
N ILE A 59 28.35 18.24 3.30
CA ILE A 59 28.40 18.08 1.84
C ILE A 59 26.98 17.99 1.28
N SER A 60 26.09 17.21 1.91
CA SER A 60 24.69 17.11 1.48
C SER A 60 23.97 18.47 1.48
N LEU A 61 24.35 19.37 2.38
CA LEU A 61 23.80 20.72 2.48
C LEU A 61 24.62 21.79 1.73
N ARG A 62 25.73 21.45 1.06
CA ARG A 62 26.53 22.43 0.27
C ARG A 62 25.74 23.02 -0.90
N SER A 63 24.81 22.24 -1.47
CA SER A 63 23.95 22.65 -2.57
C SER A 63 22.69 23.41 -2.12
N GLY A 64 22.48 23.58 -0.81
CA GLY A 64 21.40 24.40 -0.24
C GLY A 64 20.87 23.84 1.08
N ARG A 65 20.82 24.70 2.10
CA ARG A 65 20.11 24.44 3.36
C ARG A 65 18.67 24.90 3.20
N LEU A 66 17.76 24.33 3.99
CA LEU A 66 16.46 24.96 4.23
C LEU A 66 16.70 26.40 4.71
N ASN A 67 16.31 27.36 3.89
CA ASN A 67 16.39 28.77 4.24
C ASN A 67 15.21 29.10 5.16
N LYS A 68 15.38 30.09 6.06
CA LYS A 68 14.25 30.60 6.87
C LYS A 68 13.06 31.05 6.00
N GLN A 69 13.30 31.39 4.74
CA GLN A 69 12.28 31.78 3.78
C GLN A 69 11.42 30.60 3.29
N ASP A 70 11.92 29.36 3.34
CA ASP A 70 11.14 28.16 2.95
C ASP A 70 9.96 27.88 3.90
N PHE A 71 9.98 28.51 5.08
CA PHE A 71 8.89 28.47 6.06
C PHE A 71 7.91 29.63 5.93
N LYS A 72 8.09 30.51 4.93
CA LYS A 72 7.15 31.61 4.62
C LYS A 72 6.25 31.18 3.48
N PHE A 73 5.02 30.78 3.80
CA PHE A 73 4.05 30.35 2.81
C PHE A 73 3.28 31.52 2.21
N THR A 74 3.06 31.47 0.90
CA THR A 74 2.12 32.34 0.20
C THR A 74 0.69 32.05 0.65
N LYS A 75 -0.24 32.98 0.41
CA LYS A 75 -1.67 32.78 0.70
C LYS A 75 -2.22 31.49 0.07
N HIS A 76 -1.82 31.18 -1.17
CA HIS A 76 -2.23 29.97 -1.87
C HIS A 76 -1.68 28.69 -1.23
N GLN A 77 -0.40 28.70 -0.81
CA GLN A 77 0.20 27.58 -0.07
C GLN A 77 -0.50 27.39 1.28
N THR A 78 -0.76 28.46 2.04
CA THR A 78 -1.49 28.38 3.32
C THR A 78 -2.90 27.78 3.13
N SER A 79 -3.66 28.25 2.13
CA SER A 79 -4.98 27.67 1.83
C SER A 79 -4.89 26.19 1.44
N LEU A 80 -3.86 25.79 0.66
CA LEU A 80 -3.62 24.40 0.33
C LEU A 80 -3.29 23.55 1.57
N LEU A 81 -2.46 24.06 2.49
CA LEU A 81 -2.12 23.38 3.74
C LEU A 81 -3.34 23.18 4.64
N LEU A 82 -4.22 24.18 4.76
CA LEU A 82 -5.46 24.07 5.52
C LEU A 82 -6.41 23.02 4.93
N ALA A 83 -6.53 22.97 3.60
CA ALA A 83 -7.29 21.94 2.91
C ALA A 83 -6.68 20.55 3.13
N ALA A 84 -5.36 20.42 3.01
CA ALA A 84 -4.64 19.18 3.26
C ALA A 84 -4.86 18.70 4.71
N ASP A 85 -4.74 19.55 5.71
CA ASP A 85 -4.98 19.17 7.10
C ASP A 85 -6.42 18.69 7.33
N SER A 86 -7.40 19.34 6.71
CA SER A 86 -8.81 18.96 6.81
C SER A 86 -9.10 17.59 6.18
N ILE A 87 -8.56 17.33 4.99
CA ILE A 87 -8.70 16.04 4.29
C ILE A 87 -7.93 14.96 5.04
N GLY A 88 -6.69 15.25 5.39
CA GLY A 88 -5.74 14.32 5.98
C GLY A 88 -6.10 13.85 7.37
N LYS A 89 -6.80 14.66 8.19
CA LYS A 89 -7.32 14.23 9.51
C LYS A 89 -8.21 12.99 9.42
N LYS A 90 -8.81 12.70 8.26
CA LYS A 90 -9.74 11.58 8.05
C LYS A 90 -9.06 10.21 8.08
N ILE A 91 -7.72 10.16 7.97
CA ILE A 91 -6.97 8.89 8.13
C ILE A 91 -6.95 8.40 9.57
N GLN A 92 -7.33 9.24 10.55
CA GLN A 92 -7.21 8.91 11.96
C GLN A 92 -8.20 7.82 12.35
N TYR A 93 -7.68 6.67 12.78
CA TYR A 93 -8.50 5.68 13.48
C TYR A 93 -8.91 6.19 14.85
N ASN A 94 -10.22 6.20 15.12
CA ASN A 94 -10.75 6.41 16.45
C ASN A 94 -10.76 5.08 17.22
N CYS A 95 -9.55 4.57 17.48
CA CYS A 95 -9.28 3.29 18.13
C CYS A 95 -8.16 3.47 19.17
N ARG A 96 -8.17 2.64 20.22
CA ARG A 96 -7.12 2.69 21.25
C ARG A 96 -5.74 2.42 20.65
N GLY A 97 -4.74 3.16 21.10
CA GLY A 97 -3.35 3.02 20.66
C GLY A 97 -3.01 3.74 19.35
N PHE A 98 -3.99 4.31 18.63
CA PHE A 98 -3.75 5.19 17.50
C PHE A 98 -3.78 6.64 17.97
N LEU A 99 -2.64 7.32 17.90
CA LEU A 99 -2.48 8.69 18.39
C LEU A 99 -2.50 9.66 17.21
N PRO A 100 -3.04 10.88 17.40
CA PRO A 100 -3.02 11.90 16.37
C PRO A 100 -1.59 12.29 16.02
N ASN A 101 -1.32 12.51 14.74
CA ASN A 101 -0.05 13.02 14.25
C ASN A 101 -0.32 14.05 13.15
N GLN A 102 -0.14 15.33 13.48
CA GLN A 102 -0.43 16.44 12.59
C GLN A 102 0.41 16.39 11.30
N ARG A 103 1.67 15.95 11.40
CA ARG A 103 2.56 15.79 10.25
C ARG A 103 2.06 14.70 9.30
N GLN A 104 1.54 13.59 9.83
CA GLN A 104 0.92 12.54 9.02
C GLN A 104 -0.42 12.97 8.42
N TYR A 105 -1.23 13.75 9.13
CA TYR A 105 -2.45 14.33 8.55
C TYR A 105 -2.12 15.22 7.37
N ARG A 106 -1.20 16.17 7.55
CA ARG A 106 -0.79 17.05 6.45
C ARG A 106 -0.25 16.29 5.25
N MET A 107 0.61 15.30 5.51
CA MET A 107 1.12 14.38 4.48
C MET A 107 -0.02 13.71 3.72
N ALA A 108 -0.98 13.12 4.44
CA ALA A 108 -2.09 12.41 3.86
C ALA A 108 -2.96 13.32 2.99
N GLY A 109 -3.21 14.55 3.46
CA GLY A 109 -3.95 15.55 2.70
C GLY A 109 -3.25 15.98 1.42
N LEU A 110 -1.96 16.34 1.51
CA LEU A 110 -1.17 16.74 0.34
C LEU A 110 -1.08 15.61 -0.69
N ALA A 111 -0.86 14.37 -0.23
CA ALA A 111 -0.86 13.19 -1.07
C ALA A 111 -2.22 12.96 -1.76
N ALA A 112 -3.32 13.03 -1.01
CA ALA A 112 -4.67 12.86 -1.57
C ALA A 112 -5.00 13.93 -2.62
N ILE A 113 -4.62 15.19 -2.38
CA ILE A 113 -4.81 16.29 -3.34
C ILE A 113 -3.95 16.07 -4.59
N GLU A 114 -2.67 15.70 -4.44
CA GLU A 114 -1.78 15.44 -5.60
C GLU A 114 -2.29 14.26 -6.45
N ILE A 115 -2.72 13.17 -5.80
CA ILE A 115 -3.39 12.04 -6.46
C ILE A 115 -4.60 12.55 -7.23
N ALA A 116 -5.46 13.32 -6.59
CA ALA A 116 -6.68 13.83 -7.22
C ALA A 116 -6.37 14.71 -8.44
N GLN A 117 -5.37 15.59 -8.36
CA GLN A 117 -4.92 16.45 -9.45
C GLN A 117 -4.42 15.63 -10.65
N LYS A 118 -3.55 14.64 -10.41
CA LYS A 118 -2.98 13.78 -11.46
C LYS A 118 -4.00 12.83 -12.07
N VAL A 119 -4.81 12.15 -11.26
CA VAL A 119 -5.85 11.22 -11.71
C VAL A 119 -6.95 11.96 -12.47
N SER A 120 -7.43 13.10 -11.97
CA SER A 120 -8.42 13.91 -12.68
C SER A 120 -7.92 14.37 -14.06
N LYS A 121 -6.62 14.69 -14.19
CA LYS A 121 -6.01 15.02 -15.49
C LYS A 121 -5.97 13.82 -16.43
N ALA A 122 -5.61 12.63 -15.93
CA ALA A 122 -5.59 11.40 -16.72
C ALA A 122 -7.00 10.98 -17.17
N TRP A 123 -8.00 11.00 -16.28
CA TRP A 123 -9.39 10.67 -16.63
C TRP A 123 -9.97 11.66 -17.65
N ARG A 124 -9.69 12.97 -17.53
CA ARG A 124 -10.09 13.96 -18.56
C ARG A 124 -9.50 13.64 -19.93
N PHE A 125 -8.27 13.13 -19.99
CA PHE A 125 -7.67 12.71 -21.25
C PHE A 125 -8.30 11.43 -21.81
N LEU A 126 -8.58 10.44 -20.95
CA LEU A 126 -9.21 9.16 -21.35
C LEU A 126 -10.63 9.34 -21.88
N ARG A 127 -11.39 10.30 -21.32
CA ARG A 127 -12.74 10.66 -21.78
C ARG A 127 -12.77 11.31 -23.18
N ASN A 128 -11.63 11.68 -23.76
CA ASN A 128 -11.59 12.19 -25.13
C ASN A 128 -11.61 11.01 -26.12
N PRO A 129 -12.66 10.89 -26.98
CA PRO A 129 -12.82 9.75 -27.89
C PRO A 129 -11.65 9.54 -28.86
N LYS A 130 -10.91 10.61 -29.20
CA LYS A 130 -9.73 10.53 -30.08
C LYS A 130 -8.53 9.85 -29.41
N ASN A 131 -8.51 9.84 -28.08
CA ASN A 131 -7.40 9.31 -27.28
C ASN A 131 -7.67 7.89 -26.79
N SER A 132 -8.92 7.55 -26.46
CA SER A 132 -9.31 6.18 -26.09
C SER A 132 -9.00 5.19 -27.22
N ALA A 133 -9.30 5.54 -28.48
CA ALA A 133 -9.00 4.71 -29.64
C ALA A 133 -7.49 4.46 -29.88
N LYS A 134 -6.61 5.37 -29.42
CA LYS A 134 -5.14 5.18 -29.50
C LYS A 134 -4.62 4.24 -28.41
N LEU A 135 -5.25 4.23 -27.23
CA LEU A 135 -4.88 3.35 -26.13
C LEU A 135 -5.31 1.90 -26.40
N VAL A 136 -6.53 1.69 -26.90
CA VAL A 136 -7.05 0.36 -27.29
C VAL A 136 -6.12 -0.31 -28.34
N ARG A 137 -5.72 0.43 -29.39
CA ARG A 137 -4.78 -0.06 -30.40
C ARG A 137 -3.37 -0.41 -29.86
N ARG A 138 -2.94 0.20 -28.75
CA ARG A 138 -1.69 -0.16 -28.08
C ARG A 138 -1.84 -1.41 -27.22
N ARG A 139 -3.00 -1.58 -26.59
CA ARG A 139 -3.34 -2.75 -25.76
C ARG A 139 -3.38 -4.04 -26.60
N ASP A 140 -3.96 -3.99 -27.79
CA ASP A 140 -3.99 -5.14 -28.72
C ASP A 140 -2.60 -5.54 -29.22
N LYS A 141 -1.68 -4.59 -29.39
CA LYS A 141 -0.29 -4.87 -29.80
C LYS A 141 0.53 -5.53 -28.69
N HIS A 142 0.24 -5.26 -27.42
CA HIS A 142 0.98 -5.86 -26.30
C HIS A 142 0.49 -7.28 -26.01
N ASN A 143 -0.83 -7.53 -26.09
CA ASN A 143 -1.40 -8.86 -25.94
C ASN A 143 -1.01 -9.85 -27.06
N MET A 144 -0.71 -9.34 -28.27
CA MET A 144 -0.23 -10.16 -29.39
C MET A 144 1.24 -10.63 -29.24
N SER A 145 2.00 -10.13 -28.28
CA SER A 145 3.44 -10.42 -28.12
C SER A 145 3.76 -11.60 -27.19
N VAL A 146 2.79 -12.14 -26.46
CA VAL A 146 3.06 -13.14 -25.39
C VAL A 146 2.77 -14.59 -25.84
N ASN A 147 2.19 -14.80 -27.02
CA ASN A 147 1.70 -16.13 -27.46
C ASN A 147 2.51 -16.82 -28.58
N ARG A 148 3.85 -16.87 -28.50
CA ARG A 148 4.63 -17.87 -29.26
C ARG A 148 5.83 -18.41 -28.48
N GLY A 149 5.62 -19.54 -27.81
CA GLY A 149 6.67 -20.51 -27.49
C GLY A 149 6.34 -21.86 -28.16
N GLY A 150 7.29 -22.43 -28.91
CA GLY A 150 7.23 -23.84 -29.32
C GLY A 150 7.95 -24.27 -30.60
N TYR A 151 9.26 -24.60 -30.46
CA TYR A 151 10.08 -25.63 -31.15
C TYR A 151 10.59 -25.54 -32.62
N CYS A 152 11.94 -25.56 -32.69
CA CYS A 152 12.90 -26.30 -33.55
C CYS A 152 13.30 -25.90 -35.00
N SER A 153 14.65 -25.83 -35.16
CA SER A 153 15.54 -26.02 -36.34
C SER A 153 15.62 -24.87 -37.37
N THR A 154 16.75 -24.42 -37.95
CA THR A 154 18.15 -24.88 -38.05
C THR A 154 19.05 -23.70 -38.55
N SER A 155 20.32 -23.67 -38.13
CA SER A 155 21.53 -23.12 -38.79
C SER A 155 21.54 -21.71 -39.42
N THR A 156 22.40 -20.80 -38.94
CA THR A 156 23.71 -20.46 -39.56
C THR A 156 24.47 -19.41 -38.74
N LEU A 157 25.81 -19.55 -38.72
CA LEU A 157 26.78 -18.73 -37.99
C LEU A 157 26.98 -17.35 -38.64
N SER A 158 27.09 -16.30 -37.83
CA SER A 158 28.11 -15.25 -38.04
C SER A 158 28.30 -14.36 -36.80
N ALA A 159 29.57 -14.10 -36.54
CA ALA A 159 30.17 -13.48 -35.36
C ALA A 159 29.77 -12.02 -35.08
N GLY A 160 29.89 -11.62 -33.81
CA GLY A 160 30.03 -10.22 -33.39
C GLY A 160 29.43 -9.90 -32.02
N SER A 161 30.23 -9.94 -30.95
CA SER A 161 29.99 -9.11 -29.77
C SER A 161 30.45 -7.67 -30.09
N PRO A 162 29.78 -6.61 -29.59
CA PRO A 162 30.04 -6.15 -28.22
C PRO A 162 28.85 -5.50 -27.47
N THR A 163 28.92 -5.60 -26.14
CA THR A 163 28.43 -4.65 -25.10
C THR A 163 27.00 -4.08 -25.20
N SER A 164 26.08 -4.63 -24.42
CA SER A 164 24.77 -4.01 -24.14
C SER A 164 24.87 -3.04 -22.95
N SER A 165 24.81 -1.75 -23.24
CA SER A 165 24.46 -0.68 -22.29
C SER A 165 22.97 -0.75 -21.92
N PRO A 166 22.56 -0.50 -20.67
CA PRO A 166 21.16 -0.43 -20.29
C PRO A 166 20.64 0.99 -20.52
N SER A 167 20.07 1.25 -21.69
CA SER A 167 19.38 2.51 -21.97
C SER A 167 18.16 2.28 -22.85
N GLU A 168 17.19 1.54 -22.32
CA GLU A 168 15.82 1.59 -22.84
C GLU A 168 14.85 1.68 -21.68
N GLU A 169 14.70 2.88 -21.11
CA GLU A 169 13.47 3.26 -20.45
C GLU A 169 13.26 4.78 -20.57
N ARG A 170 11.98 5.15 -20.71
CA ARG A 170 11.42 6.51 -20.71
C ARG A 170 11.39 7.26 -22.04
N VAL A 171 10.34 6.99 -22.82
CA VAL A 171 9.29 8.00 -23.07
C VAL A 171 7.95 7.27 -23.19
N SER A 172 7.34 6.85 -22.08
CA SER A 172 5.90 6.60 -22.09
C SER A 172 5.22 7.97 -22.22
N SER A 173 4.35 8.12 -23.22
CA SER A 173 3.52 9.32 -23.35
C SER A 173 2.78 9.55 -22.03
N GLY A 174 3.16 10.59 -21.27
CA GLY A 174 2.80 10.83 -19.86
C GLY A 174 1.33 11.11 -19.55
N ILE A 175 0.42 10.27 -20.03
CA ILE A 175 -1.03 10.47 -19.90
C ILE A 175 -1.81 9.19 -19.53
N SER A 176 -1.18 8.00 -19.58
CA SER A 176 -1.76 6.79 -19.00
C SER A 176 -1.13 6.56 -17.62
N LEU A 177 -1.94 6.59 -16.56
CA LEU A 177 -1.50 6.24 -15.20
C LEU A 177 -1.82 4.77 -14.94
N SER A 178 -0.86 4.02 -14.41
CA SER A 178 -1.10 2.70 -13.80
C SER A 178 -1.57 2.84 -12.35
N TRP A 179 -2.07 1.75 -11.76
CA TRP A 179 -2.35 1.72 -10.32
C TRP A 179 -1.08 2.04 -9.51
N GLN A 180 0.07 1.54 -9.95
CA GLN A 180 1.33 1.72 -9.24
C GLN A 180 1.77 3.18 -9.27
N ASP A 181 1.56 3.90 -10.38
CA ASP A 181 1.83 5.33 -10.48
C ASP A 181 1.00 6.14 -9.46
N VAL A 182 -0.26 5.76 -9.26
CA VAL A 182 -1.16 6.41 -8.29
C VAL A 182 -0.66 6.16 -6.86
N TYR A 183 -0.36 4.91 -6.52
CA TYR A 183 0.10 4.55 -5.19
C TYR A 183 1.50 5.08 -4.88
N ASN A 184 2.40 5.17 -5.87
CA ASN A 184 3.73 5.74 -5.73
C ASN A 184 3.70 7.19 -5.21
N ILE A 185 2.67 7.97 -5.55
CA ILE A 185 2.49 9.31 -5.00
C ILE A 185 2.32 9.25 -3.48
N ALA A 186 1.36 8.46 -3.00
CA ALA A 186 1.10 8.31 -1.57
C ALA A 186 2.29 7.67 -0.82
N VAL A 187 2.96 6.68 -1.41
CA VAL A 187 4.15 6.04 -0.84
C VAL A 187 5.28 7.06 -0.64
N LYS A 188 5.55 7.88 -1.65
CA LYS A 188 6.59 8.92 -1.58
C LYS A 188 6.31 9.95 -0.49
N TRP A 189 5.05 10.40 -0.38
CA TRP A 189 4.61 11.27 0.71
C TRP A 189 4.75 10.58 2.08
N ARG A 190 4.39 9.30 2.18
CA ARG A 190 4.50 8.54 3.41
C ARG A 190 5.96 8.35 3.85
N GLN A 191 6.88 8.14 2.90
CA GLN A 191 8.32 8.03 3.12
C GLN A 191 8.92 9.31 3.70
N ILE A 192 8.62 10.48 3.11
CA ILE A 192 9.22 11.75 3.56
C ILE A 192 8.62 12.29 4.86
N SER A 193 7.38 11.92 5.17
CA SER A 193 6.72 12.36 6.40
C SER A 193 7.30 11.76 7.67
N GLU A 194 7.79 10.52 7.64
CA GLU A 194 8.44 9.91 8.81
C GLU A 194 9.71 9.20 8.34
N PRO A 195 10.84 9.90 8.18
CA PRO A 195 12.07 9.32 7.64
C PRO A 195 12.67 8.21 8.53
N CYS A 196 12.13 8.01 9.74
CA CYS A 196 12.52 6.91 10.61
C CYS A 196 11.68 5.63 10.41
N ASP A 197 10.56 5.72 9.70
CA ASP A 197 9.74 4.56 9.36
C ASP A 197 10.21 3.95 8.03
N PRO A 198 10.54 2.64 8.01
CA PRO A 198 10.98 1.95 6.80
C PRO A 198 9.77 1.66 5.91
N VAL A 199 9.34 2.64 5.12
CA VAL A 199 8.22 2.53 4.17
C VAL A 199 8.80 2.27 2.79
N VAL A 200 8.88 1.01 2.39
CA VAL A 200 9.46 0.59 1.11
C VAL A 200 8.60 -0.50 0.49
N TRP A 201 8.62 -0.58 -0.84
CA TRP A 201 7.96 -1.66 -1.56
C TRP A 201 8.68 -2.98 -1.29
N VAL A 202 7.93 -4.03 -0.93
CA VAL A 202 8.55 -5.31 -0.52
C VAL A 202 9.30 -6.00 -1.65
N ASN A 203 8.86 -5.83 -2.91
CA ASN A 203 9.57 -6.34 -4.09
C ASN A 203 10.84 -5.56 -4.46
N LYS A 204 11.14 -4.47 -3.74
CA LYS A 204 12.37 -3.68 -3.89
C LYS A 204 13.38 -3.98 -2.79
N LEU A 205 13.10 -4.97 -1.93
CA LEU A 205 14.02 -5.48 -0.92
C LEU A 205 14.92 -6.57 -1.52
N SER A 206 15.90 -7.05 -0.75
CA SER A 206 16.80 -8.09 -1.24
C SER A 206 16.09 -9.44 -1.41
N GLU A 207 16.70 -10.37 -2.15
CA GLU A 207 16.18 -11.73 -2.33
C GLU A 207 16.03 -12.49 -1.00
N GLU A 208 16.86 -12.20 0.01
CA GLU A 208 16.73 -12.78 1.37
C GLU A 208 15.46 -12.32 2.10
N PHE A 209 14.83 -11.24 1.62
CA PHE A 209 13.54 -10.80 2.11
C PHE A 209 12.38 -11.59 1.50
N ASN A 210 12.54 -12.08 0.26
CA ASN A 210 11.49 -12.78 -0.49
C ASN A 210 11.09 -14.13 0.16
N SER A 211 11.95 -14.69 1.00
CA SER A 211 11.65 -15.91 1.80
C SER A 211 10.97 -15.61 3.14
N GLY A 212 10.61 -14.36 3.42
CA GLY A 212 10.06 -13.89 4.71
C GLY A 212 8.63 -13.34 4.65
N PHE A 213 8.23 -12.71 5.75
CA PHE A 213 6.96 -11.99 5.88
C PHE A 213 7.18 -10.49 5.68
N GLY A 214 6.35 -9.86 4.83
CA GLY A 214 6.37 -8.43 4.57
C GLY A 214 5.82 -7.60 5.73
N SER A 215 4.79 -8.13 6.42
CA SER A 215 4.18 -7.50 7.59
C SER A 215 4.04 -8.51 8.74
N HIS A 216 4.17 -8.04 9.98
CA HIS A 216 3.88 -8.82 11.18
C HIS A 216 3.09 -7.95 12.17
N THR A 217 1.80 -8.27 12.33
CA THR A 217 0.85 -7.50 13.13
C THR A 217 0.26 -8.39 14.22
N PRO A 218 0.87 -8.40 15.42
CA PRO A 218 0.41 -9.23 16.50
C PRO A 218 -0.85 -8.68 17.16
N LEU A 219 -1.80 -9.56 17.45
CA LEU A 219 -2.92 -9.32 18.37
C LEU A 219 -2.52 -9.70 19.80
N LEU A 220 -1.77 -10.80 19.94
CA LEU A 220 -1.09 -11.25 21.15
C LEU A 220 0.41 -11.39 20.90
N LEU A 221 1.22 -10.93 21.85
CA LEU A 221 2.66 -11.25 21.97
C LEU A 221 2.89 -11.92 23.34
N GLY A 222 2.98 -13.25 23.36
CA GLY A 222 2.92 -14.05 24.57
C GLY A 222 1.63 -13.78 25.37
N GLN A 223 1.76 -13.14 26.53
CA GLN A 223 0.63 -12.74 27.37
C GLN A 223 0.16 -11.30 27.11
N ALA A 224 0.90 -10.53 26.30
CA ALA A 224 0.63 -9.11 26.07
C ALA A 224 -0.45 -8.93 24.99
N LYS A 225 -1.53 -8.25 25.37
CA LYS A 225 -2.61 -7.85 24.46
C LYS A 225 -2.22 -6.55 23.75
N ILE A 226 -2.07 -6.61 22.43
CA ILE A 226 -1.63 -5.45 21.65
C ILE A 226 -2.80 -4.48 21.51
N VAL A 227 -2.73 -3.35 22.22
CA VAL A 227 -3.83 -2.39 22.38
C VAL A 227 -4.51 -2.00 21.05
N ARG A 228 -3.72 -1.84 19.98
CA ARG A 228 -4.24 -1.45 18.65
C ARG A 228 -5.06 -2.54 17.98
N TYR A 229 -4.68 -3.81 18.14
CA TYR A 229 -5.16 -4.91 17.29
C TYR A 229 -5.93 -5.97 18.06
N TYR A 230 -5.75 -6.07 19.38
CA TYR A 230 -6.48 -7.00 20.23
C TYR A 230 -8.01 -6.87 20.15
N PRO A 231 -8.63 -5.70 19.88
CA PRO A 231 -10.07 -5.64 19.61
C PRO A 231 -10.54 -6.56 18.47
N TYR A 232 -9.66 -6.91 17.53
CA TYR A 232 -9.96 -7.84 16.44
C TYR A 232 -9.71 -9.32 16.78
N TYR A 233 -9.20 -9.63 17.98
CA TYR A 233 -8.81 -10.99 18.39
C TYR A 233 -9.88 -12.04 18.13
N LEU A 234 -11.11 -11.80 18.59
CA LEU A 234 -12.21 -12.75 18.44
C LEU A 234 -12.59 -12.94 16.97
N ARG A 235 -12.67 -11.86 16.18
CA ARG A 235 -12.96 -11.95 14.74
C ARG A 235 -11.88 -12.71 13.98
N THR A 236 -10.61 -12.50 14.33
CA THR A 236 -9.49 -13.23 13.74
C THR A 236 -9.48 -14.71 14.16
N LEU A 237 -9.83 -15.01 15.41
CA LEU A 237 -9.99 -16.38 15.90
C LEU A 237 -11.10 -17.12 15.14
N GLU A 238 -12.28 -16.50 14.99
CA GLU A 238 -13.39 -17.08 14.24
C GLU A 238 -13.03 -17.25 12.75
N ALA A 239 -12.36 -16.27 12.14
CA ALA A 239 -11.86 -16.42 10.78
C ALA A 239 -10.92 -17.64 10.64
N ALA A 240 -9.98 -17.82 11.58
CA ALA A 240 -9.10 -18.99 11.60
C ALA A 240 -9.89 -20.30 11.73
N LYS A 241 -10.87 -20.37 12.65
CA LYS A 241 -11.75 -21.54 12.82
C LYS A 241 -12.50 -21.87 11.53
N THR A 242 -13.13 -20.88 10.90
CA THR A 242 -13.85 -21.06 9.63
C THR A 242 -12.93 -21.60 8.54
N ILE A 243 -11.71 -21.05 8.40
CA ILE A 243 -10.75 -21.52 7.40
C ILE A 243 -10.31 -22.96 7.69
N MET A 244 -10.02 -23.28 8.96
CA MET A 244 -9.63 -24.63 9.39
C MET A 244 -10.72 -25.67 9.11
N LEU A 245 -11.98 -25.33 9.40
CA LEU A 245 -13.13 -26.22 9.20
C LEU A 245 -13.45 -26.42 7.71
N ASP A 246 -13.30 -25.39 6.89
CA ASP A 246 -13.55 -25.46 5.44
C ASP A 246 -12.42 -26.20 4.70
N LEU A 247 -11.16 -25.85 4.96
CA LEU A 247 -10.01 -26.49 4.31
C LEU A 247 -9.68 -27.87 4.86
N LYS A 248 -9.98 -28.11 6.14
CA LYS A 248 -9.58 -29.33 6.87
C LYS A 248 -8.07 -29.55 6.86
N TYR A 249 -7.28 -28.49 6.75
CA TYR A 249 -5.84 -28.51 6.99
C TYR A 249 -5.35 -27.15 7.47
N VAL A 250 -4.19 -27.14 8.12
CA VAL A 250 -3.37 -25.96 8.38
C VAL A 250 -1.96 -26.19 7.85
N ASN A 251 -1.13 -25.15 7.79
CA ASN A 251 0.28 -25.30 7.45
C ASN A 251 1.13 -25.10 8.71
N ASN A 252 2.19 -25.88 8.85
CA ASN A 252 3.12 -25.75 9.95
C ASN A 252 4.19 -24.67 9.68
N ALA A 253 5.15 -24.52 10.59
CA ALA A 253 6.22 -23.51 10.46
C ALA A 253 7.17 -23.74 9.26
N GLU A 254 7.19 -24.94 8.67
CA GLU A 254 7.98 -25.29 7.48
C GLU A 254 7.10 -25.36 6.21
N ASP A 255 5.92 -24.74 6.26
CA ASP A 255 4.93 -24.72 5.16
C ASP A 255 4.42 -26.12 4.75
N ARG A 256 4.47 -27.10 5.66
CA ARG A 256 3.92 -28.46 5.45
C ARG A 256 2.48 -28.55 5.94
N ALA A 257 1.62 -29.19 5.16
CA ALA A 257 0.21 -29.36 5.52
C ALA A 257 0.03 -30.35 6.68
N ILE A 258 -0.73 -29.93 7.69
CA ILE A 258 -1.25 -30.77 8.78
C ILE A 258 -2.75 -30.95 8.52
N PHE A 259 -3.14 -32.17 8.15
CA PHE A 259 -4.54 -32.48 7.87
C PHE A 259 -5.36 -32.62 9.16
N LEU A 260 -6.54 -31.99 9.17
CA LEU A 260 -7.52 -31.96 10.26
C LEU A 260 -8.72 -32.86 9.92
N THR A 261 -8.46 -34.12 9.60
CA THR A 261 -9.49 -35.07 9.10
C THR A 261 -10.28 -35.76 10.21
N ASP A 262 -9.77 -35.74 11.44
CA ASP A 262 -10.42 -36.33 12.61
C ASP A 262 -11.64 -35.50 13.04
N ILE A 263 -12.81 -36.14 13.11
CA ILE A 263 -14.08 -35.53 13.52
C ILE A 263 -13.99 -34.94 14.94
N GLU A 264 -13.26 -35.57 15.86
CA GLU A 264 -13.08 -35.03 17.21
C GLU A 264 -12.24 -33.75 17.19
N LYS A 265 -11.21 -33.67 16.35
CA LYS A 265 -10.42 -32.44 16.17
C LYS A 265 -11.28 -31.33 15.59
N LEU A 266 -12.10 -31.63 14.58
CA LEU A 266 -13.01 -30.64 13.97
C LEU A 266 -14.03 -30.11 14.99
N LYS A 267 -14.63 -30.99 15.81
CA LYS A 267 -15.51 -30.57 16.92
C LYS A 267 -14.80 -29.68 17.94
N LYS A 268 -13.55 -30.00 18.29
CA LYS A 268 -12.74 -29.18 19.20
C LYS A 268 -12.41 -27.80 18.61
N ILE A 269 -12.17 -27.72 17.29
CA ILE A 269 -11.96 -26.44 16.59
C ILE A 269 -13.22 -25.60 16.62
N GLU A 270 -14.40 -26.19 16.38
CA GLU A 270 -15.68 -25.49 16.37
C GLU A 270 -15.97 -24.79 17.72
N VAL A 271 -15.68 -25.46 18.83
CA VAL A 271 -15.91 -24.93 20.19
C VAL A 271 -14.71 -24.18 20.77
N ALA A 272 -13.59 -24.05 20.04
CA ALA A 272 -12.40 -23.36 20.52
C ALA A 272 -12.70 -21.88 20.83
N SER A 273 -12.27 -21.43 22.01
CA SER A 273 -12.53 -20.08 22.54
C SER A 273 -11.27 -19.20 22.54
N SER A 274 -10.11 -19.81 22.25
CA SER A 274 -8.81 -19.15 22.28
C SER A 274 -7.85 -19.70 21.24
N CYS A 275 -6.82 -18.91 20.90
CA CYS A 275 -5.72 -19.38 20.06
C CYS A 275 -4.94 -20.54 20.70
N SER A 276 -4.89 -20.60 22.04
CA SER A 276 -4.32 -21.75 22.76
C SER A 276 -5.14 -23.02 22.58
N ASP A 277 -6.47 -22.94 22.55
CA ASP A 277 -7.34 -24.09 22.28
C ASP A 277 -7.05 -24.65 20.88
N LEU A 278 -6.99 -23.76 19.88
CA LEU A 278 -6.65 -24.15 18.50
C LEU A 278 -5.25 -24.76 18.41
N TYR A 279 -4.26 -24.15 19.06
CA TYR A 279 -2.90 -24.70 19.12
C TYR A 279 -2.89 -26.11 19.72
N ASN A 280 -3.61 -26.33 20.83
CA ASN A 280 -3.66 -27.63 21.49
C ASN A 280 -4.31 -28.71 20.61
N VAL A 281 -5.25 -28.33 19.74
CA VAL A 281 -5.84 -29.26 18.76
C VAL A 281 -4.87 -29.60 17.62
N VAL A 282 -4.15 -28.60 17.12
CA VAL A 282 -3.17 -28.79 16.03
C VAL A 282 -1.94 -29.55 16.52
N GLY A 283 -1.43 -29.20 17.70
CA GLY A 283 -0.27 -29.81 18.37
C GLY A 283 1.06 -29.09 18.14
N GLU A 284 1.13 -28.14 17.20
CA GLU A 284 2.35 -27.41 16.87
C GLU A 284 2.07 -26.00 16.35
N THR A 285 3.13 -25.22 16.10
CA THR A 285 3.02 -23.88 15.51
C THR A 285 2.45 -23.99 14.09
N TYR A 286 1.43 -23.19 13.81
CA TYR A 286 0.71 -23.29 12.55
C TYR A 286 0.27 -21.94 12.02
N TRP A 287 -0.14 -21.95 10.77
CA TRP A 287 -0.79 -20.84 10.10
C TRP A 287 -1.89 -21.30 9.14
N VAL A 288 -2.86 -20.41 8.91
CA VAL A 288 -3.89 -20.51 7.88
C VAL A 288 -3.97 -19.20 7.11
N ALA A 289 -4.25 -19.23 5.82
CA ALA A 289 -4.40 -18.01 5.01
C ALA A 289 -5.85 -17.57 4.92
N THR A 290 -6.11 -16.27 5.11
CA THR A 290 -7.36 -15.67 4.65
C THR A 290 -7.43 -15.77 3.13
N ARG A 291 -8.65 -15.77 2.60
CA ARG A 291 -8.90 -15.90 1.16
C ARG A 291 -9.39 -14.58 0.60
N CYS A 292 -9.03 -14.33 -0.65
CA CYS A 292 -9.52 -13.18 -1.40
C CYS A 292 -10.04 -13.65 -2.76
N ASP A 293 -11.34 -13.53 -2.98
CA ASP A 293 -11.91 -13.84 -4.29
C ASP A 293 -11.39 -12.85 -5.35
N SER A 294 -10.90 -13.40 -6.46
CA SER A 294 -10.29 -12.62 -7.56
C SER A 294 -11.33 -12.13 -8.56
N ILE A 295 -11.18 -10.89 -9.04
CA ILE A 295 -11.88 -10.38 -10.22
C ILE A 295 -11.04 -10.48 -11.49
N ALA A 296 -9.71 -10.55 -11.39
CA ALA A 296 -8.84 -10.75 -12.55
C ALA A 296 -8.87 -12.20 -13.07
N PHE A 297 -9.04 -13.16 -12.16
CA PHE A 297 -9.04 -14.59 -12.44
C PHE A 297 -10.36 -15.21 -11.97
N GLN A 298 -11.36 -15.28 -12.85
CA GLN A 298 -12.70 -15.77 -12.50
C GLN A 298 -12.66 -17.14 -11.82
N GLY A 299 -13.24 -17.22 -10.61
CA GLY A 299 -13.30 -18.45 -9.81
C GLY A 299 -12.02 -18.78 -9.03
N ARG A 300 -10.95 -18.00 -9.17
CA ARG A 300 -9.73 -18.15 -8.37
C ARG A 300 -9.86 -17.44 -7.03
N ARG A 301 -9.25 -18.04 -6.01
CA ARG A 301 -9.06 -17.43 -4.69
C ARG A 301 -7.57 -17.17 -4.47
N LEU A 302 -7.21 -15.92 -4.24
CA LEU A 302 -5.85 -15.51 -3.95
C LEU A 302 -5.52 -15.74 -2.47
N GLU A 303 -4.23 -15.93 -2.18
CA GLU A 303 -3.72 -15.97 -0.81
C GLU A 303 -3.75 -14.57 -0.19
N GLY A 304 -4.61 -14.37 0.80
CA GLY A 304 -4.69 -13.15 1.58
C GLY A 304 -3.54 -13.04 2.59
N THR A 305 -3.88 -12.75 3.85
CA THR A 305 -2.92 -12.66 4.94
C THR A 305 -2.95 -13.95 5.78
N ARG A 306 -1.80 -14.39 6.28
CA ARG A 306 -1.71 -15.59 7.13
C ARG A 306 -2.04 -15.25 8.58
N ILE A 307 -2.99 -15.95 9.18
CA ILE A 307 -3.22 -15.97 10.62
C ILE A 307 -2.30 -17.02 11.20
N THR A 308 -1.48 -16.63 12.18
CA THR A 308 -0.41 -17.44 12.74
C THR A 308 -0.61 -17.61 14.25
N THR A 309 -0.38 -18.82 14.74
CA THR A 309 -0.38 -19.13 16.18
C THR A 309 0.92 -19.85 16.52
N GLN A 310 1.72 -19.24 17.40
CA GLN A 310 2.98 -19.78 17.88
C GLN A 310 2.99 -19.86 19.41
N ASN A 311 3.43 -20.99 19.95
CA ASN A 311 3.67 -21.12 21.38
C ASN A 311 5.06 -20.56 21.72
N VAL A 312 5.12 -19.56 22.61
CA VAL A 312 6.37 -18.94 23.07
C VAL A 312 6.83 -19.48 24.42
N GLY A 313 6.39 -20.68 24.77
CA GLY A 313 6.72 -21.38 26.01
C GLY A 313 5.91 -20.85 27.19
N LYS A 314 6.57 -20.60 28.32
CA LYS A 314 5.90 -20.17 29.57
C LYS A 314 5.27 -18.78 29.48
N THR A 315 5.58 -18.00 28.43
CA THR A 315 5.10 -16.62 28.27
C THR A 315 3.79 -16.52 27.49
N GLY A 316 3.20 -17.63 27.05
CA GLY A 316 1.90 -17.65 26.35
C GLY A 316 2.02 -17.89 24.85
N PHE A 317 1.21 -17.17 24.06
CA PHE A 317 1.08 -17.39 22.62
C PHE A 317 1.27 -16.10 21.83
N ASP A 318 2.01 -16.20 20.74
CA ASP A 318 2.00 -15.19 19.70
C ASP A 318 0.85 -15.52 18.74
N PHE A 319 -0.16 -14.66 18.70
CA PHE A 319 -1.29 -14.75 17.78
C PHE A 319 -1.32 -13.50 16.92
N ALA A 320 -1.05 -13.66 15.62
CA ALA A 320 -0.73 -12.55 14.75
C ALA A 320 -1.23 -12.78 13.32
N ILE A 321 -1.43 -11.69 12.59
CA ILE A 321 -1.53 -11.74 11.14
C ILE A 321 -0.16 -11.42 10.52
N ARG A 322 0.20 -12.12 9.45
CA ARG A 322 1.44 -11.93 8.71
C ARG A 322 1.20 -12.01 7.20
N THR A 323 1.55 -10.95 6.48
CA THR A 323 1.38 -10.93 5.02
C THR A 323 2.63 -11.51 4.34
N PRO A 324 2.51 -12.55 3.51
CA PRO A 324 3.62 -13.07 2.71
C PRO A 324 4.06 -12.06 1.65
N CYS A 325 5.36 -12.03 1.36
CA CYS A 325 5.95 -11.20 0.30
C CYS A 325 6.62 -12.06 -0.79
N THR A 326 6.03 -13.22 -1.11
CA THR A 326 6.57 -14.10 -2.15
C THR A 326 6.42 -13.46 -3.54
N PRO A 327 7.36 -13.71 -4.48
CA PRO A 327 7.25 -13.20 -5.85
C PRO A 327 5.96 -13.63 -6.56
N SER A 328 5.52 -14.88 -6.38
CA SER A 328 4.28 -15.38 -6.98
C SER A 328 3.05 -14.60 -6.52
N ARG A 329 2.97 -14.28 -5.22
CA ARG A 329 1.89 -13.48 -4.66
C ARG A 329 1.93 -12.05 -5.19
N TRP A 330 3.12 -11.49 -5.37
CA TRP A 330 3.26 -10.17 -6.00
C TRP A 330 2.67 -10.16 -7.42
N GLU A 331 3.00 -11.16 -8.24
CA GLU A 331 2.48 -11.28 -9.61
C GLU A 331 0.95 -11.41 -9.64
N GLU A 332 0.37 -12.22 -8.75
CA GLU A 332 -1.09 -12.36 -8.63
C GLU A 332 -1.77 -11.03 -8.30
N TYR A 333 -1.26 -10.30 -7.31
CA TYR A 333 -1.84 -9.01 -6.91
C TYR A 333 -1.50 -7.88 -7.90
N GLN A 334 -0.43 -7.98 -8.68
CA GLN A 334 -0.14 -7.06 -9.77
C GLN A 334 -1.27 -7.07 -10.81
N GLU A 335 -1.71 -8.27 -11.22
CA GLU A 335 -2.84 -8.43 -12.14
C GLU A 335 -4.16 -7.98 -11.49
N GLU A 336 -4.38 -8.35 -10.23
CA GLU A 336 -5.59 -7.98 -9.49
C GLU A 336 -5.75 -6.46 -9.32
N MET A 337 -4.67 -5.76 -8.93
CA MET A 337 -4.65 -4.31 -8.80
C MET A 337 -4.79 -3.61 -10.15
N THR A 338 -4.27 -4.21 -11.22
CA THR A 338 -4.44 -3.72 -12.59
C THR A 338 -5.91 -3.80 -13.01
N ALA A 339 -6.55 -4.96 -12.84
CA ALA A 339 -7.98 -5.13 -13.13
C ALA A 339 -8.85 -4.17 -12.31
N ALA A 340 -8.57 -4.01 -11.01
CA ALA A 340 -9.31 -3.10 -10.14
C ALA A 340 -9.16 -1.62 -10.55
N TRP A 341 -7.97 -1.20 -10.97
CA TRP A 341 -7.73 0.15 -11.49
C TRP A 341 -8.48 0.40 -12.79
N GLU A 342 -8.41 -0.54 -13.73
CA GLU A 342 -9.10 -0.46 -15.00
C GLU A 342 -10.62 -0.39 -14.80
N ALA A 343 -11.18 -1.14 -13.85
CA ALA A 343 -12.59 -1.06 -13.49
C ALA A 343 -12.99 0.32 -12.97
N ILE A 344 -12.14 1.02 -12.21
CA ILE A 344 -12.40 2.41 -11.79
C ILE A 344 -12.39 3.34 -13.01
N CYS A 345 -11.36 3.21 -13.86
CA CYS A 345 -11.25 4.00 -15.08
C CYS A 345 -12.46 3.81 -15.98
N GLU A 346 -12.93 2.58 -16.18
CA GLU A 346 -14.13 2.26 -16.95
C GLU A 346 -15.39 2.86 -16.31
N ALA A 347 -15.60 2.64 -15.02
CA ALA A 347 -16.76 3.17 -14.30
C ALA A 347 -16.84 4.71 -14.35
N TYR A 348 -15.70 5.40 -14.28
CA TYR A 348 -15.68 6.87 -14.28
C TYR A 348 -15.62 7.49 -15.69
N CYS A 349 -14.95 6.84 -16.65
CA CYS A 349 -14.69 7.43 -17.96
C CYS A 349 -15.67 7.01 -19.06
N SER A 350 -16.47 5.95 -18.85
CA SER A 350 -17.47 5.48 -19.82
C SER A 350 -18.62 6.48 -20.02
N ASP A 351 -19.03 7.18 -18.96
CA ASP A 351 -20.02 8.25 -19.04
C ASP A 351 -19.35 9.63 -19.20
N PRO A 352 -19.70 10.43 -20.22
CA PRO A 352 -19.24 11.81 -20.33
C PRO A 352 -19.82 12.75 -19.26
N ASN A 353 -20.79 12.35 -18.44
CA ASN A 353 -21.32 13.13 -17.31
C ASN A 353 -21.66 12.24 -16.10
N PRO A 354 -20.66 11.54 -15.52
CA PRO A 354 -20.89 10.53 -14.47
C PRO A 354 -21.48 11.13 -13.19
N THR A 355 -21.45 12.46 -13.05
CA THR A 355 -21.95 13.19 -11.88
C THR A 355 -23.47 13.43 -11.89
N ARG A 356 -24.20 13.06 -12.95
CA ARG A 356 -25.66 13.27 -13.05
C ARG A 356 -26.47 12.01 -12.76
N ASP A 357 -25.89 10.82 -12.89
CA ASP A 357 -26.54 9.55 -12.61
C ASP A 357 -26.07 8.97 -11.27
N SER A 358 -27.01 8.74 -10.35
CA SER A 358 -26.74 8.16 -9.04
C SER A 358 -26.17 6.75 -9.15
N ASN A 359 -26.61 5.97 -10.14
CA ASN A 359 -26.16 4.59 -10.34
C ASN A 359 -24.70 4.56 -10.83
N ALA A 360 -24.35 5.41 -11.80
CA ALA A 360 -22.98 5.58 -12.27
C ALA A 360 -22.03 6.00 -11.13
N LEU A 361 -22.45 6.95 -10.28
CA LEU A 361 -21.66 7.34 -9.11
C LEU A 361 -21.46 6.17 -8.15
N ASP A 362 -22.50 5.41 -7.84
CA ASP A 362 -22.38 4.26 -6.93
C ASP A 362 -21.46 3.15 -7.50
N ALA A 363 -21.44 2.96 -8.81
CA ALA A 363 -20.47 2.07 -9.47
C ALA A 363 -19.03 2.55 -9.28
N VAL A 364 -18.76 3.85 -9.41
CA VAL A 364 -17.43 4.44 -9.14
C VAL A 364 -17.03 4.23 -7.69
N LYS A 365 -17.93 4.49 -6.73
CA LYS A 365 -17.66 4.28 -5.29
C LYS A 365 -17.32 2.82 -4.99
N ALA A 366 -18.09 1.89 -5.58
CA ALA A 366 -17.87 0.46 -5.40
C ALA A 366 -16.54 0.00 -6.01
N ALA A 367 -16.15 0.54 -7.18
CA ALA A 367 -14.86 0.25 -7.81
C ALA A 367 -13.68 0.78 -6.96
N ILE A 368 -13.79 1.98 -6.38
CA ILE A 368 -12.78 2.54 -5.47
C ILE A 368 -12.62 1.65 -4.22
N LEU A 369 -13.73 1.23 -3.60
CA LEU A 369 -13.70 0.33 -2.46
C LEU A 369 -13.10 -1.03 -2.82
N ARG A 370 -13.40 -1.57 -4.00
CA ARG A 370 -12.84 -2.82 -4.48
C ARG A 370 -11.32 -2.76 -4.64
N MET A 371 -10.79 -1.69 -5.26
CA MET A 371 -9.34 -1.50 -5.34
C MET A 371 -8.70 -1.36 -3.95
N THR A 372 -9.40 -0.70 -3.03
CA THR A 372 -8.96 -0.56 -1.62
C THR A 372 -8.92 -1.91 -0.90
N TYR A 373 -9.90 -2.78 -1.14
CA TYR A 373 -9.92 -4.16 -0.63
C TYR A 373 -8.70 -4.95 -1.06
N TYR A 374 -8.38 -4.92 -2.36
CA TYR A 374 -7.23 -5.65 -2.88
C TYR A 374 -5.91 -5.09 -2.37
N TRP A 375 -5.80 -3.76 -2.21
CA TRP A 375 -4.61 -3.15 -1.60
C TRP A 375 -4.38 -3.62 -0.16
N TYR A 376 -5.44 -3.66 0.67
CA TYR A 376 -5.32 -4.11 2.06
C TYR A 376 -5.13 -5.61 2.22
N ASN A 377 -5.50 -6.41 1.23
CA ASN A 377 -5.10 -7.80 1.22
C ASN A 377 -3.68 -7.96 0.68
N PHE A 378 -3.27 -7.20 -0.34
CA PHE A 378 -1.94 -7.22 -0.91
C PHE A 378 -0.86 -6.82 0.11
N MET A 379 -1.08 -5.75 0.89
CA MET A 379 -0.14 -5.18 1.87
C MET A 379 1.32 -5.11 1.36
N PRO A 380 1.57 -4.42 0.23
CA PRO A 380 2.85 -4.53 -0.49
C PRO A 380 3.98 -3.65 0.08
N LEU A 381 3.78 -3.00 1.22
CA LEU A 381 4.79 -2.17 1.86
C LEU A 381 5.25 -2.83 3.15
N SER A 382 6.55 -2.74 3.42
CA SER A 382 7.16 -3.14 4.71
C SER A 382 6.50 -2.46 5.91
N ARG A 383 5.96 -1.26 5.70
CA ARG A 383 5.20 -0.49 6.70
C ARG A 383 4.30 0.52 5.99
N GLY A 384 3.13 0.79 6.57
CA GLY A 384 2.29 1.92 6.16
C GLY A 384 1.28 1.64 5.05
N SER A 385 1.11 0.40 4.60
CA SER A 385 0.07 0.04 3.61
C SER A 385 -1.33 0.48 4.05
N SER A 386 -1.67 0.35 5.33
CA SER A 386 -2.95 0.80 5.91
C SER A 386 -3.25 2.29 5.62
N VAL A 387 -2.35 3.19 6.02
CA VAL A 387 -2.53 4.63 5.79
C VAL A 387 -2.47 5.00 4.30
N VAL A 388 -1.57 4.38 3.53
CA VAL A 388 -1.43 4.63 2.09
C VAL A 388 -2.71 4.25 1.33
N GLY A 389 -3.32 3.11 1.67
CA GLY A 389 -4.58 2.67 1.06
C GLY A 389 -5.71 3.67 1.30
N TYR A 390 -5.85 4.17 2.53
CA TYR A 390 -6.88 5.15 2.84
C TYR A 390 -6.61 6.52 2.19
N VAL A 391 -5.35 6.95 2.11
CA VAL A 391 -4.96 8.18 1.39
C VAL A 391 -5.33 8.11 -0.09
N VAL A 392 -5.05 6.98 -0.75
CA VAL A 392 -5.42 6.78 -2.16
C VAL A 392 -6.94 6.76 -2.31
N LEU A 393 -7.67 6.08 -1.42
CA LEU A 393 -9.14 6.13 -1.40
C LEU A 393 -9.65 7.58 -1.36
N LEU A 394 -9.15 8.41 -0.43
CA LEU A 394 -9.54 9.83 -0.35
C LEU A 394 -9.20 10.60 -1.64
N GLY A 395 -8.01 10.38 -2.20
CA GLY A 395 -7.58 11.00 -3.45
C GLY A 395 -8.43 10.60 -4.65
N LEU A 396 -8.88 9.35 -4.74
CA LEU A 396 -9.73 8.86 -5.82
C LEU A 396 -11.16 9.42 -5.72
N PHE A 397 -11.72 9.51 -4.52
CA PHE A 397 -12.99 10.22 -4.31
C PHE A 397 -12.88 11.68 -4.75
N LEU A 398 -11.81 12.37 -4.31
CA LEU A 398 -11.60 13.77 -4.66
C LEU A 398 -11.38 13.95 -6.17
N ALA A 399 -10.66 13.05 -6.83
CA ALA A 399 -10.50 13.02 -8.30
C ALA A 399 -11.85 12.91 -9.02
N ALA A 400 -12.77 12.12 -8.44
CA ALA A 400 -14.11 11.89 -8.94
C ALA A 400 -15.09 13.03 -8.58
N SER A 401 -14.59 14.17 -8.07
CA SER A 401 -15.40 15.32 -7.64
C SER A 401 -16.30 14.99 -6.44
N MET A 402 -15.82 14.14 -5.53
CA MET A 402 -16.51 13.75 -4.31
C MET A 402 -15.61 13.97 -3.08
N ASP A 403 -16.13 14.67 -2.06
CA ASP A 403 -15.46 14.84 -0.78
C ASP A 403 -16.00 13.83 0.24
N VAL A 404 -15.10 13.11 0.91
CA VAL A 404 -15.44 12.32 2.10
C VAL A 404 -15.50 13.28 3.29
N THR A 405 -16.69 13.50 3.85
CA THR A 405 -16.89 14.54 4.89
C THR A 405 -16.70 14.03 6.32
N ALA A 406 -17.00 12.76 6.59
CA ALA A 406 -16.90 12.15 7.91
C ALA A 406 -15.49 11.57 8.19
N SER A 407 -15.25 11.26 9.46
CA SER A 407 -14.08 10.46 9.89
C SER A 407 -14.47 9.00 10.01
N ILE A 408 -13.46 8.12 10.08
CA ILE A 408 -13.67 6.69 10.31
C ILE A 408 -14.39 6.48 11.66
N PRO A 409 -15.46 5.66 11.73
CA PRO A 409 -16.23 5.47 12.95
C PRO A 409 -15.38 4.91 14.12
N PRO A 410 -15.78 5.18 15.38
CA PRO A 410 -15.15 4.57 16.55
C PRO A 410 -15.10 3.05 16.46
N GLY A 411 -13.94 2.46 16.77
CA GLY A 411 -13.76 1.00 16.78
C GLY A 411 -13.58 0.35 15.40
N VAL A 412 -13.63 1.12 14.31
CA VAL A 412 -13.43 0.60 12.94
C VAL A 412 -11.99 0.85 12.48
N GLN A 413 -11.34 -0.20 11.99
CA GLN A 413 -10.08 -0.17 11.25
C GLN A 413 -10.34 -0.76 9.85
N VAL A 414 -10.33 0.10 8.83
CA VAL A 414 -10.78 -0.23 7.47
C VAL A 414 -9.94 -1.33 6.81
N ASP A 415 -8.65 -1.39 7.12
CA ASP A 415 -7.76 -2.46 6.69
C ASP A 415 -8.17 -3.82 7.27
N TRP A 416 -8.52 -3.88 8.56
CA TRP A 416 -9.02 -5.11 9.18
C TRP A 416 -10.38 -5.55 8.63
N GLU A 417 -11.26 -4.62 8.28
CA GLU A 417 -12.52 -4.95 7.59
C GLU A 417 -12.25 -5.62 6.24
N ALA A 418 -11.19 -5.22 5.52
CA ALA A 418 -10.80 -5.86 4.26
C ALA A 418 -10.10 -7.22 4.47
N ILE A 419 -9.15 -7.30 5.41
CA ILE A 419 -8.35 -8.52 5.67
C ILE A 419 -9.24 -9.68 6.13
N LEU A 420 -10.28 -9.38 6.91
CA LEU A 420 -11.19 -10.39 7.45
C LEU A 420 -12.44 -10.61 6.58
N SER A 421 -12.55 -9.92 5.44
CA SER A 421 -13.61 -10.16 4.46
C SER A 421 -13.14 -11.15 3.38
N PRO A 422 -13.91 -12.21 3.08
CA PRO A 422 -13.52 -13.24 2.11
C PRO A 422 -13.54 -12.75 0.65
N ASP A 423 -14.34 -11.72 0.38
CA ASP A 423 -14.54 -11.15 -0.95
C ASP A 423 -14.75 -9.62 -0.90
N PRO A 424 -14.58 -8.91 -2.03
CA PRO A 424 -14.75 -7.47 -2.08
C PRO A 424 -16.17 -6.99 -1.78
N GLY A 425 -17.20 -7.79 -2.08
CA GLY A 425 -18.60 -7.47 -1.82
C GLY A 425 -18.87 -7.38 -0.31
N THR A 426 -18.44 -8.39 0.44
CA THR A 426 -18.53 -8.39 1.91
C THR A 426 -17.83 -7.18 2.52
N PHE A 427 -16.65 -6.81 2.00
CA PHE A 427 -15.95 -5.60 2.44
C PHE A 427 -16.72 -4.31 2.12
N VAL A 428 -17.28 -4.20 0.92
CA VAL A 428 -18.10 -3.06 0.51
C VAL A 428 -19.30 -2.92 1.45
N ASP A 429 -19.98 -4.01 1.77
CA ASP A 429 -21.15 -3.99 2.66
C ASP A 429 -20.80 -3.59 4.09
N ALA A 430 -19.58 -3.87 4.57
CA ALA A 430 -19.09 -3.42 5.87
C ALA A 430 -18.75 -1.92 5.91
N VAL A 431 -18.24 -1.36 4.81
CA VAL A 431 -17.75 0.04 4.74
C VAL A 431 -18.82 1.03 4.25
N LYS A 432 -19.65 0.60 3.30
CA LYS A 432 -20.69 1.40 2.66
C LYS A 432 -21.62 2.12 3.65
N PRO A 433 -22.13 1.49 4.74
CA PRO A 433 -23.12 2.11 5.62
C PRO A 433 -22.69 3.43 6.23
N TRP A 434 -21.40 3.60 6.54
CA TRP A 434 -20.88 4.83 7.13
C TRP A 434 -20.16 5.70 6.10
N LEU A 435 -19.50 5.11 5.10
CA LEU A 435 -18.75 5.88 4.12
C LEU A 435 -19.68 6.60 3.14
N TYR A 436 -20.63 5.91 2.51
CA TYR A 436 -21.42 6.48 1.41
C TYR A 436 -22.24 7.71 1.83
N PRO A 437 -22.91 7.74 3.00
CA PRO A 437 -23.61 8.93 3.46
C PRO A 437 -22.70 10.14 3.66
N SER A 438 -21.40 9.91 3.90
CA SER A 438 -20.39 10.94 4.09
C SER A 438 -19.79 11.48 2.80
N VAL A 439 -20.00 10.79 1.67
CA VAL A 439 -19.48 11.19 0.36
C VAL A 439 -20.41 12.23 -0.25
N LYS A 440 -19.91 13.45 -0.50
CA LYS A 440 -20.68 14.58 -1.06
C LYS A 440 -20.05 15.08 -2.35
N MET A 441 -20.87 15.46 -3.32
CA MET A 441 -20.36 16.10 -4.54
C MET A 441 -19.66 17.42 -4.21
N SER A 442 -18.49 17.65 -4.81
CA SER A 442 -17.66 18.82 -4.54
C SER A 442 -16.90 19.29 -5.78
N LYS A 443 -16.61 20.59 -5.82
CA LYS A 443 -15.74 21.21 -6.85
C LYS A 443 -14.42 21.74 -6.25
N SER A 444 -14.18 21.43 -4.98
CA SER A 444 -13.06 21.95 -4.18
C SER A 444 -11.69 21.75 -4.82
N LEU A 445 -11.49 20.64 -5.54
CA LEU A 445 -10.23 20.32 -6.22
C LEU A 445 -9.75 21.44 -7.17
N LYS A 446 -10.67 22.18 -7.81
CA LYS A 446 -10.32 23.27 -8.75
C LYS A 446 -9.78 24.51 -8.04
N ASP A 447 -10.09 24.66 -6.75
CA ASP A 447 -9.70 25.82 -5.95
C ASP A 447 -8.33 25.62 -5.31
N TYR A 448 -7.82 24.38 -5.29
CA TYR A 448 -6.52 24.04 -4.75
C TYR A 448 -5.40 24.31 -5.75
N ALA A 449 -4.35 25.00 -5.29
CA ALA A 449 -3.12 25.15 -6.06
C ALA A 449 -2.50 23.76 -6.38
N ASP A 450 -1.81 23.66 -7.52
CA ASP A 450 -1.09 22.43 -7.89
C ASP A 450 -0.03 22.11 -6.82
N VAL A 451 -0.11 20.92 -6.22
CA VAL A 451 0.77 20.52 -5.10
C VAL A 451 2.23 20.49 -5.54
N SER A 452 2.51 20.02 -6.76
CA SER A 452 3.86 19.93 -7.29
C SER A 452 4.47 21.29 -7.65
N VAL A 453 3.63 22.30 -7.91
CA VAL A 453 4.08 23.69 -8.09
C VAL A 453 4.24 24.37 -6.72
N ALA A 454 3.29 24.17 -5.81
CA ALA A 454 3.29 24.79 -4.49
C ALA A 454 4.46 24.31 -3.62
N PHE A 455 4.85 23.04 -3.75
CA PHE A 455 5.95 22.42 -2.99
C PHE A 455 6.88 21.65 -3.94
N GLY A 456 7.54 22.38 -4.85
CA GLY A 456 8.32 21.80 -5.95
C GLY A 456 9.59 21.08 -5.52
N THR A 457 10.22 21.46 -4.41
CA THR A 457 11.47 20.83 -3.93
C THR A 457 11.25 19.94 -2.71
N THR A 458 12.10 18.93 -2.53
CA THR A 458 12.08 18.09 -1.31
C THR A 458 12.17 18.92 -0.04
N GLY A 459 12.96 19.99 -0.04
CA GLY A 459 13.08 20.92 1.08
C GLY A 459 11.77 21.67 1.37
N SER A 460 11.10 22.19 0.35
CA SER A 460 9.79 22.86 0.52
C SER A 460 8.72 21.90 1.07
N VAL A 461 8.77 20.62 0.68
CA VAL A 461 7.90 19.58 1.23
C VAL A 461 8.20 19.31 2.71
N VAL A 462 9.48 19.19 3.09
CA VAL A 462 9.86 19.05 4.51
C VAL A 462 9.40 20.25 5.33
N ALA A 463 9.55 21.48 4.81
CA ALA A 463 9.09 22.69 5.47
C ALA A 463 7.57 22.68 5.67
N ALA A 464 6.80 22.34 4.62
CA ALA A 464 5.35 22.21 4.66
C ALA A 464 4.86 21.20 5.72
N LEU A 465 5.54 20.06 5.82
CA LEU A 465 5.21 18.99 6.77
C LEU A 465 5.61 19.31 8.22
N THR A 466 6.52 20.25 8.43
CA THR A 466 7.08 20.58 9.75
C THR A 466 6.45 21.82 10.38
N SER A 467 5.78 22.68 9.61
CA SER A 467 5.15 23.88 10.16
C SER A 467 3.99 23.51 11.11
N ALA A 468 4.16 23.79 12.40
CA ALA A 468 3.14 23.53 13.41
C ALA A 468 2.00 24.58 13.38
N ASP A 469 2.24 25.74 12.76
CA ASP A 469 1.38 26.92 12.86
C ASP A 469 0.84 27.33 11.49
N THR A 470 -0.37 26.87 11.17
CA THR A 470 -1.31 27.56 10.27
C THR A 470 -2.72 27.30 10.74
#